data_AF-A0A9E3WFU0-F1
#
_entry.id   AF-A0A9E3WFU0-F1
#
_cell.length_a   1.000
_cell.length_b   1.000
_cell.length_c   1.000
_cell.angle_alpha   90.00
_cell.angle_beta   90.00
_cell.angle_gamma   90.00
#
_symmetry.space_group_name_H-M   'P 1'
#
loop_
_entity.id
_entity.type
_entity.pdbx_description
1 polymer ?
#
loop_
_entity_poly.entity_id
_entity_poly.type
_entity_poly.pdbx_seq_one_letter_code
_entity_poly.pdbx_strand_id
1 'polypeptide(L)'
;GTMFVEPGDQVYEGMVIGENARPADIDVNITKEKKLTNMRASTSDRTIRLIPPRSLSLEQALEFIRNDELVEVTPKAFRLRKRFLPAAQRRH
;
A
#
# COMPACT_ATOMS: atom_id res chain seq x y z
N GLY A 1 3.25 -5.90 7.59
CA GLY A 1 3.51 -5.68 6.16
C GLY A 1 4.56 -4.61 6.02
N THR A 2 5.01 -4.37 4.81
CA THR A 2 6.05 -3.38 4.48
C THR A 2 5.44 -2.33 3.58
N MET A 3 5.57 -1.05 3.94
CA MET A 3 5.05 0.04 3.11
C MET A 3 6.04 0.37 1.99
N PHE A 4 5.54 0.81 0.84
CA PHE A 4 6.35 1.31 -0.28
C PHE A 4 6.24 2.82 -0.47
N VAL A 5 5.28 3.45 0.22
CA VAL A 5 4.97 4.88 0.13
C VAL A 5 5.32 5.59 1.44
N GLU A 6 5.72 6.85 1.31
CA GLU A 6 6.00 7.75 2.43
C GLU A 6 4.73 8.49 2.91
N PRO A 7 4.71 8.94 4.17
CA PRO A 7 3.63 9.81 4.65
C PRO A 7 3.57 11.10 3.83
N GLY A 8 2.40 11.36 3.22
CA GLY A 8 2.18 12.53 2.36
C GLY A 8 2.24 12.23 0.87
N ASP A 9 2.64 11.02 0.48
CA ASP A 9 2.61 10.61 -0.93
C ASP A 9 1.19 10.62 -1.49
N GLN A 10 1.07 11.13 -2.73
CA GLN A 10 -0.18 11.10 -3.45
C GLN A 10 -0.46 9.68 -3.93
N VAL A 11 -1.60 9.15 -3.49
CA VAL A 11 -2.09 7.81 -3.82
C VAL A 11 -3.40 7.89 -4.59
N TYR A 12 -3.72 6.83 -5.32
CA TYR A 12 -4.99 6.67 -6.03
C TYR A 12 -5.55 5.25 -5.85
N GLU A 13 -6.82 5.05 -6.19
CA GLU A 13 -7.48 3.75 -6.04
C GLU A 13 -6.79 2.67 -6.87
N GLY A 14 -6.52 1.51 -6.26
CA GLY A 14 -5.86 0.38 -6.94
C GLY A 14 -4.34 0.53 -7.06
N MET A 15 -3.74 1.62 -6.56
CA MET A 15 -2.31 1.71 -6.33
C MET A 15 -1.87 0.73 -5.23
N VAL A 16 -0.81 -0.03 -5.48
CA VAL A 16 -0.20 -0.92 -4.48
C VAL A 16 0.75 -0.09 -3.63
N ILE A 17 0.40 0.05 -2.36
CA ILE A 17 1.11 0.93 -1.41
C ILE A 17 2.04 0.16 -0.46
N GLY A 18 2.04 -1.17 -0.52
CA GLY A 18 2.82 -2.00 0.38
C GLY A 18 2.53 -3.49 0.21
N GLU A 19 3.35 -4.27 0.88
CA GLU A 19 3.29 -5.72 0.95
C GLU A 19 2.57 -6.18 2.22
N ASN A 20 1.62 -7.10 2.05
CA ASN A 20 1.00 -7.75 3.19
C ASN A 20 1.89 -8.89 3.72
N ALA A 21 1.92 -9.07 5.04
CA ALA A 21 2.64 -10.20 5.67
C ALA A 21 1.94 -11.56 5.45
N ARG A 22 0.71 -11.53 4.94
CA ARG A 22 -0.07 -12.71 4.57
C ARG A 22 -0.19 -12.75 3.03
N PRO A 23 -0.32 -13.95 2.44
CA PRO A 23 -0.39 -14.09 0.98
C PRO A 23 -1.66 -13.48 0.35
N ALA A 24 -2.67 -13.16 1.15
CA ALA A 24 -3.91 -12.54 0.66
C ALA A 24 -3.77 -11.03 0.48
N ASP A 25 -4.38 -10.51 -0.59
CA ASP A 25 -4.47 -9.08 -0.83
C ASP A 25 -5.48 -8.42 0.12
N ILE A 26 -5.22 -7.18 0.53
CA ILE A 26 -6.10 -6.42 1.41
C ILE A 26 -6.31 -5.02 0.82
N ASP A 27 -7.58 -4.66 0.65
CA ASP A 27 -7.97 -3.29 0.33
C ASP A 27 -7.92 -2.45 1.60
N VAL A 28 -7.07 -1.42 1.58
CA VAL A 28 -6.88 -0.52 2.71
C VAL A 28 -7.08 0.93 2.27
N ASN A 29 -7.59 1.74 3.19
CA ASN A 29 -7.62 3.18 3.03
C ASN A 29 -6.43 3.77 3.80
N ILE A 30 -5.48 4.38 3.07
CA ILE A 30 -4.29 5.02 3.64
C ILE A 30 -4.49 6.53 3.92
N THR A 31 -5.49 7.17 3.29
CA THR A 31 -5.71 8.61 3.44
C THR A 31 -6.56 8.96 4.65
N LYS A 32 -7.39 8.03 5.12
CA LYS A 32 -8.28 8.22 6.27
C LYS A 32 -7.78 7.41 7.46
N GLU A 33 -7.72 8.05 8.62
CA GLU A 33 -7.47 7.36 9.87
C GLU A 33 -8.61 6.38 10.15
N LYS A 34 -8.27 5.09 10.24
CA LYS A 34 -9.20 4.09 10.74
C LYS A 34 -9.17 4.18 12.27
N LYS A 35 -10.17 4.81 12.88
CA LYS A 35 -10.36 4.76 14.34
C LYS A 35 -10.44 3.30 14.78
N LEU A 36 -9.42 2.85 15.51
CA LEU A 36 -9.37 1.54 16.15
C LEU A 36 -10.29 1.56 17.38
N THR A 37 -11.61 1.53 17.17
CA THR A 37 -12.60 1.48 18.27
C THR A 37 -12.58 0.16 19.04
N ASN A 38 -11.88 -0.88 18.55
CA ASN A 38 -11.75 -2.17 19.23
C ASN A 38 -10.54 -2.30 20.16
N MET A 39 -9.84 -1.20 20.49
CA MET A 39 -8.77 -1.24 21.49
C MET A 39 -9.34 -0.89 22.86
N ARG A 40 -9.86 -1.90 23.57
CA ARG A 40 -10.06 -1.80 25.02
C ARG A 40 -8.72 -1.48 25.69
N ALA A 41 -8.78 -0.49 26.58
CA ALA A 41 -7.81 -0.15 27.63
C ALA A 41 -6.69 0.86 27.30
N SER A 42 -6.86 2.01 27.96
CA SER A 42 -5.87 2.69 28.82
C SER A 42 -4.62 3.31 28.18
N THR A 43 -4.63 4.64 28.19
CA THR A 43 -3.52 5.48 28.70
C THR A 43 -2.15 5.17 28.11
N SER A 44 -1.81 5.81 26.99
CA SER A 44 -0.45 6.29 26.69
C SER A 44 -0.50 7.03 25.36
N ASP A 45 -0.08 8.30 25.34
CA ASP A 45 0.33 9.02 24.13
C ASP A 45 1.36 8.17 23.38
N ARG A 46 0.89 7.40 22.41
CA ARG A 46 1.73 6.61 21.52
C ARG A 46 2.18 7.53 20.40
N THR A 47 3.38 8.08 20.51
CA THR A 47 4.11 8.56 19.34
C THR A 47 4.21 7.40 18.36
N ILE A 48 3.40 7.44 17.30
CA ILE A 48 3.37 6.41 16.26
C ILE A 48 4.70 6.49 15.51
N ARG A 49 5.63 5.58 15.80
CA ARG A 49 6.84 5.43 15.01
C ARG A 49 6.49 4.73 13.70
N LEU A 50 6.55 5.49 12.61
CA LEU A 50 6.38 4.96 11.27
C LEU A 50 7.65 4.22 10.87
N ILE A 51 7.49 2.96 10.45
CA ILE A 51 8.59 2.18 9.88
C ILE A 51 8.90 2.79 8.51
N PRO A 52 10.18 3.06 8.19
CA PRO A 52 10.54 3.63 6.89
C PRO A 52 10.07 2.68 5.77
N PRO A 53 9.53 3.22 4.67
CA PRO A 53 9.10 2.40 3.56
C PRO A 53 10.28 1.74 2.86
N ARG A 54 10.02 0.60 2.24
CA ARG A 54 10.98 -0.07 1.37
C ARG A 54 10.90 0.55 -0.01
N SER A 55 11.95 1.25 -0.41
CA SER A 55 12.13 1.70 -1.79
C SER A 55 12.52 0.52 -2.66
N LEU A 56 11.78 0.30 -3.74
CA LEU A 56 12.10 -0.70 -4.77
C LEU A 56 12.86 -0.01 -5.91
N SER A 57 13.75 -0.74 -6.56
CA SER A 57 14.24 -0.36 -7.90
C SER A 57 13.19 -0.74 -8.96
N LEU A 58 13.35 -0.24 -10.19
CA LEU A 58 12.46 -0.60 -11.30
C LEU A 58 12.53 -2.10 -11.61
N GLU A 59 13.72 -2.68 -11.58
CA GLU A 59 13.96 -4.11 -11.80
C GLU A 59 13.29 -4.94 -10.71
N GLN A 60 13.45 -4.54 -9.44
CA GLN A 60 12.78 -5.20 -8.32
C GLN A 60 11.26 -5.09 -8.41
N ALA A 61 10.74 -3.95 -8.87
CA ALA A 61 9.30 -3.78 -9.09
C ALA A 61 8.77 -4.69 -10.20
N LEU A 62 9.52 -4.85 -11.29
CA LEU A 62 9.17 -5.77 -12.39
C LEU A 62 9.20 -7.24 -11.95
N GLU A 63 10.12 -7.62 -11.06
CA GLU A 63 10.17 -8.96 -10.48
C GLU A 63 9.05 -9.18 -9.44
N PHE A 64 8.63 -8.12 -8.76
CA PHE A 64 7.63 -8.18 -7.69
C PHE A 64 6.19 -8.33 -8.19
N ILE A 65 5.83 -7.71 -9.33
CA ILE A 65 4.45 -7.70 -9.81
C ILE A 65 3.90 -9.09 -10.13
N ARG A 66 2.62 -9.30 -9.84
CA ARG A 66 1.85 -10.48 -10.26
C ARG A 66 1.15 -10.25 -11.62
N ASN A 67 0.55 -11.31 -12.17
CA ASN A 67 -0.16 -11.25 -13.45
C ASN A 67 -1.33 -10.25 -13.50
N ASP A 68 -1.93 -9.93 -12.36
CA ASP A 68 -3.02 -8.95 -12.21
C ASP A 68 -2.52 -7.55 -11.81
N GLU A 69 -1.21 -7.32 -11.84
CA GLU A 69 -0.54 -6.08 -11.46
C GLU A 69 0.26 -5.50 -12.62
N LEU A 70 0.52 -4.20 -12.54
CA LEU A 70 1.23 -3.44 -13.55
C LEU A 70 2.18 -2.44 -12.86
N VAL A 71 3.31 -2.17 -13.51
CA VAL A 71 4.19 -1.05 -13.18
C VAL A 71 3.80 0.14 -14.06
N GLU A 72 3.31 1.21 -13.45
CA GLU A 72 3.09 2.49 -14.11
C GLU A 72 4.38 3.29 -14.08
N VAL A 73 4.97 3.58 -15.24
CA VAL A 73 6.25 4.31 -15.34
C VAL A 73 6.00 5.70 -15.89
N THR A 74 6.58 6.70 -15.23
CA THR A 74 6.67 8.09 -15.69
C THR A 74 8.14 8.51 -15.69
N PRO A 75 8.52 9.60 -16.38
CA PRO A 75 9.92 10.04 -16.41
C PRO A 75 10.52 10.39 -15.03
N LYS A 76 9.67 10.69 -14.03
CA LYS A 76 10.10 11.12 -12.69
C LYS A 76 9.95 10.04 -11.62
N ALA A 77 9.12 9.03 -11.86
CA ALA A 77 8.79 8.01 -10.86
C ALA A 77 8.11 6.81 -11.54
N PHE A 78 8.11 5.67 -10.84
CA PHE A 78 7.24 4.55 -11.17
C PHE A 78 6.36 4.18 -9.97
N ARG A 79 5.25 3.50 -10.23
CA ARG A 79 4.28 3.07 -9.20
C ARG A 79 3.79 1.66 -9.51
N LEU A 80 3.50 0.92 -8.45
CA LEU A 80 2.83 -0.38 -8.55
C LEU A 80 1.32 -0.19 -8.48
N ARG A 81 0.57 -0.89 -9.33
CA ARG A 81 -0.90 -0.83 -9.34
C ARG A 81 -1.51 -2.16 -9.76
N LYS A 82 -2.77 -2.38 -9.38
CA LYS A 82 -3.59 -3.44 -9.94
C LYS A 82 -4.01 -3.09 -11.37
N ARG A 83 -4.21 -4.12 -12.19
CA ARG A 83 -4.77 -4.02 -13.55
C ARG A 83 -6.17 -3.39 -13.51
N PHE A 84 -7.03 -3.92 -12.65
CA PHE A 84 -8.33 -3.34 -12.34
C PHE A 84 -8.21 -2.47 -11.09
N LEU A 85 -8.35 -1.15 -11.27
CA LEU A 85 -8.27 -0.21 -10.16
C LEU A 85 -9.40 -0.42 -9.15
N PRO A 86 -10.68 -0.48 -9.59
CA PRO A 86 -11.77 -0.54 -8.65
C PRO A 86 -11.78 -1.87 -7.90
N ALA A 87 -11.86 -1.82 -6.57
CA ALA A 87 -11.87 -3.03 -5.75
C ALA A 87 -13.02 -3.98 -6.12
N ALA A 88 -14.18 -3.44 -6.50
CA ALA A 88 -15.33 -4.21 -6.95
C ALA A 88 -15.05 -5.05 -8.20
N GLN A 89 -14.19 -4.58 -9.11
CA GLN A 89 -13.86 -5.26 -10.37
C GLN A 89 -12.82 -6.37 -10.17
N ARG A 90 -12.14 -6.43 -9.02
CA ARG A 90 -11.14 -7.46 -8.69
C ARG A 90 -11.73 -8.72 -8.05
N ARG A 91 -13.01 -8.70 -7.68
CA ARG A 91 -13.69 -9.77 -6.92
C ARG A 91 -14.44 -10.79 -7.80
N HIS A 92 -14.16 -10.80 -9.11
CA HIS A 92 -14.73 -11.73 -10.09
C HIS A 92 -13.62 -12.59 -10.68
#